data_AF-A0A1V4Y0Y1-F1
#
_entry.id   AF-A0A1V4Y0Y1-F1
#
_cell.length_a   1.000
_cell.length_b   1.000
_cell.length_c   1.000
_cell.angle_alpha   90.00
_cell.angle_beta   90.00
_cell.angle_gamma   90.00
#
_symmetry.space_group_name_H-M   'P 1'
#
loop_
_entity.id
_entity.type
_entity.pdbx_description
1 polymer ?
#
loop_
_entity_poly.entity_id
_entity_poly.type
_entity_poly.pdbx_seq_one_letter_code
_entity_poly.pdbx_strand_id
1 'polypeptide(L)'
;MHPRPCCTNEESSTGQKNVVTVSAMHNRIPNRTGRQEDAYQDFEATELYCPRCRQAVPVRKRLLLILSSGEIYDYTCIYCGTSVGEKTTTRRTG
;
A
#
# COMPACT_ATOMS: atom_id res chain seq x y z
N MET A 1 -30.11 16.96 -13.35
CA MET A 1 -29.18 15.82 -13.23
C MET A 1 -27.77 16.40 -13.15
N HIS A 2 -27.26 16.60 -11.93
CA HIS A 2 -25.92 17.14 -11.70
C HIS A 2 -25.02 15.99 -11.20
N PRO A 3 -23.86 15.71 -11.82
CA PRO A 3 -22.90 14.75 -11.28
C PRO A 3 -22.32 15.30 -9.97
N ARG A 4 -22.26 14.44 -8.95
CA ARG A 4 -21.63 14.73 -7.67
C ARG A 4 -20.13 14.98 -7.88
N PRO A 5 -19.56 16.12 -7.44
CA PRO A 5 -18.11 16.30 -7.46
C PRO A 5 -17.46 15.36 -6.44
N CYS A 6 -16.48 14.58 -6.91
CA CYS A 6 -15.60 13.78 -6.07
C CYS A 6 -14.81 14.68 -5.11
N CYS A 7 -14.62 14.18 -3.90
CA CYS A 7 -13.83 14.77 -2.83
C CYS A 7 -12.46 15.23 -3.35
N THR A 8 -12.19 16.55 -3.33
CA THR A 8 -10.82 17.07 -3.40
C THR A 8 -10.42 17.49 -2.00
N ASN A 9 -9.32 16.90 -1.53
CA ASN A 9 -8.81 17.04 -0.17
C ASN A 9 -8.41 18.50 0.12
N GLU A 10 -8.90 19.07 1.22
CA GLU A 10 -8.41 20.33 1.78
C GLU A 10 -7.03 20.10 2.40
N GLU A 11 -6.00 20.61 1.72
CA GLU A 11 -4.63 20.61 2.21
C GLU A 11 -4.45 21.76 3.21
N SER A 12 -4.87 21.53 4.45
CA SER A 12 -4.69 22.47 5.56
C SER A 12 -3.36 22.21 6.27
N SER A 13 -2.24 22.68 5.69
CA SER A 13 -0.93 22.71 6.37
C SER A 13 -0.60 24.12 6.86
N THR A 14 -1.40 24.65 7.77
CA THR A 14 -1.02 25.82 8.58
C THR A 14 0.06 25.43 9.59
N GLY A 15 1.29 25.85 9.29
CA GLY A 15 2.25 26.41 10.25
C GLY A 15 2.87 25.50 11.33
N GLN A 16 4.20 25.34 11.29
CA GLN A 16 5.09 26.05 12.20
C GLN A 16 6.57 25.82 11.84
N LYS A 17 7.18 26.93 11.42
CA LYS A 17 8.61 27.20 11.37
C LYS A 17 9.23 27.02 12.77
N ASN A 18 10.19 26.11 12.91
CA ASN A 18 11.11 26.09 14.05
C ASN A 18 12.54 26.14 13.48
N VAL A 19 13.02 27.37 13.26
CA VAL A 19 14.43 27.64 12.97
C VAL A 19 15.16 27.58 14.31
N VAL A 20 15.87 26.48 14.56
CA VAL A 20 16.74 26.38 15.73
C VAL A 20 18.06 27.07 15.39
N THR A 21 18.32 28.18 16.07
CA THR A 21 19.58 28.93 16.01
C THR A 21 20.76 28.01 16.30
N VAL A 22 21.66 27.81 15.33
CA VAL A 22 22.86 27.00 15.50
C VAL A 22 24.00 27.85 16.07
N SER A 23 24.16 27.83 17.40
CA SER A 23 25.40 28.29 18.03
C SER A 23 26.43 27.16 18.02
N ALA A 24 27.60 27.46 17.43
CA ALA A 24 28.67 26.53 17.09
C ALA A 24 29.23 25.76 18.30
N MET A 25 29.21 24.43 18.23
CA MET A 25 30.04 23.52 19.03
C MET A 25 30.32 22.28 18.18
N HIS A 26 31.59 22.02 17.89
CA HIS A 26 32.09 20.97 17.00
C HIS A 26 31.47 19.60 17.29
N ASN A 27 30.66 19.08 16.37
CA ASN A 27 30.21 17.70 16.42
C ASN A 27 30.22 17.11 15.01
N ARG A 28 30.99 16.03 14.81
CA ARG A 28 31.11 15.34 13.52
C ARG A 28 29.73 14.81 13.14
N ILE A 29 29.15 15.37 12.08
CA ILE A 29 27.88 14.92 11.51
C ILE A 29 28.13 13.53 10.89
N PRO A 30 27.59 12.41 11.43
CA PRO A 30 27.60 11.17 10.68
C PRO A 30 26.75 11.39 9.43
N ASN A 31 27.36 11.15 8.28
CA ASN A 31 26.73 11.18 6.97
C ASN A 31 25.49 10.27 6.99
N ARG A 32 24.29 10.85 7.12
CA ARG A 32 23.01 10.16 6.90
C ARG A 32 22.79 10.00 5.40
N THR A 33 23.66 9.26 4.72
CA THR A 33 23.31 8.55 3.48
C THR A 33 22.58 7.26 3.87
N GLY A 34 21.48 7.44 4.62
CA GLY A 34 20.53 6.37 4.87
C GLY A 34 19.69 6.25 3.61
N ARG A 35 20.06 5.33 2.73
CA ARG A 35 19.22 4.81 1.66
C ARG A 35 17.93 4.28 2.30
N GLN A 36 16.93 5.15 2.46
CA GLN A 36 15.56 4.80 2.82
C GLN A 36 14.82 4.38 1.55
N GLU A 37 15.40 3.44 0.81
CA GLU A 37 14.75 2.82 -0.34
C GLU A 37 14.67 1.35 0.06
N ASP A 38 13.45 0.90 0.41
CA ASP A 38 12.99 -0.49 0.59
C ASP A 38 11.93 -0.63 1.72
N ALA A 39 11.29 0.46 2.15
CA ALA A 39 10.21 0.41 3.15
C ALA A 39 8.82 0.08 2.56
N TYR A 40 8.72 -0.16 1.24
CA TYR A 40 7.49 -0.63 0.62
C TYR A 40 7.50 -2.15 0.58
N GLN A 41 7.13 -2.77 1.72
CA GLN A 41 6.91 -4.21 1.78
C GLN A 41 5.69 -4.60 0.94
N ASP A 42 5.70 -5.82 0.40
CA ASP A 42 4.60 -6.41 -0.37
C ASP A 42 3.23 -6.15 0.27
N PHE A 43 2.39 -5.36 -0.41
CA PHE A 43 1.03 -5.10 0.06
C PHE A 43 0.11 -6.27 -0.27
N GLU A 44 -0.81 -6.56 0.65
CA GLU A 44 -1.90 -7.50 0.44
C GLU A 44 -3.24 -6.77 0.48
N ALA A 45 -4.14 -7.15 -0.44
CA ALA A 45 -5.50 -6.65 -0.41
C ALA A 45 -6.26 -7.28 0.76
N THR A 46 -6.73 -6.45 1.69
CA THR A 46 -7.61 -6.86 2.79
C THR A 46 -9.08 -6.78 2.40
N GLU A 47 -9.45 -5.84 1.52
CA GLU A 47 -10.80 -5.63 1.01
C GLU A 47 -10.79 -5.38 -0.50
N LEU A 48 -11.79 -5.93 -1.21
CA LEU A 48 -12.00 -5.72 -2.64
C LEU A 48 -13.50 -5.58 -2.93
N TYR A 49 -13.83 -4.93 -4.05
CA TYR A 49 -15.22 -4.86 -4.50
C TYR A 49 -15.70 -6.22 -4.98
N CYS A 50 -16.82 -6.70 -4.45
CA CYS A 50 -17.46 -7.92 -4.92
C CYS A 50 -18.65 -7.61 -5.85
N PRO A 51 -18.67 -8.11 -7.09
CA PRO A 51 -19.77 -7.85 -8.02
C PRO A 51 -21.09 -8.52 -7.61
N ARG A 52 -21.03 -9.57 -6.77
CA ARG A 52 -22.22 -10.26 -6.25
C ARG A 52 -22.82 -9.55 -5.04
N CYS A 53 -21.98 -9.12 -4.09
CA CYS A 53 -22.40 -8.37 -2.89
C CYS A 53 -22.60 -6.87 -3.15
N ARG A 54 -22.09 -6.37 -4.29
CA ARG A 54 -22.13 -4.99 -4.78
C ARG A 54 -21.55 -3.96 -3.81
N GLN A 55 -20.55 -4.36 -3.03
CA GLN A 55 -19.88 -3.52 -2.04
C GLN A 55 -18.43 -3.94 -1.88
N ALA A 56 -17.63 -3.09 -1.24
CA ALA A 56 -16.31 -3.48 -0.75
C ALA A 56 -16.50 -4.53 0.35
N VAL A 57 -15.83 -5.67 0.21
CA VAL A 57 -15.90 -6.77 1.15
C VAL A 57 -14.49 -7.22 1.54
N PRO A 58 -14.30 -7.69 2.77
CA PRO A 58 -13.10 -8.41 3.15
C PRO A 58 -12.89 -9.65 2.26
N VAL A 59 -11.63 -9.94 1.97
CA VAL A 59 -11.22 -11.04 1.10
C VAL A 59 -10.33 -12.06 1.82
N ARG A 60 -10.37 -13.29 1.33
CA ARG A 60 -9.42 -14.35 1.71
C ARG A 60 -8.51 -14.64 0.53
N LYS A 61 -7.20 -14.56 0.79
CA LYS A 61 -6.15 -14.96 -0.16
C LYS A 61 -5.99 -16.48 -0.12
N ARG A 62 -6.03 -17.14 -1.27
CA ARG A 62 -5.78 -18.58 -1.41
C ARG A 62 -4.75 -18.81 -2.48
N LEU A 63 -3.74 -19.63 -2.17
CA LEU A 63 -2.75 -20.05 -3.16
C LEU A 63 -3.45 -20.95 -4.20
N LEU A 64 -3.39 -20.53 -5.46
CA LEU A 64 -3.87 -21.33 -6.59
C LEU A 64 -2.77 -22.23 -7.13
N LEU A 65 -1.58 -21.65 -7.38
CA LEU A 65 -0.52 -22.34 -8.09
C LEU A 65 0.86 -21.88 -7.63
N ILE A 66 1.76 -22.85 -7.50
CA ILE A 66 3.20 -22.62 -7.28
C ILE A 66 3.90 -22.87 -8.61
N LEU A 67 4.68 -21.90 -9.06
CA LEU A 67 5.51 -21.95 -10.26
C LEU A 67 6.99 -21.83 -9.87
N SER A 68 7.89 -22.27 -10.76
CA SER A 68 9.33 -22.09 -10.57
C SER A 68 9.74 -20.61 -10.48
N SER A 69 8.99 -19.72 -11.16
CA SER A 69 9.19 -18.28 -11.20
C SER A 69 8.44 -17.50 -10.12
N GLY A 70 7.51 -18.12 -9.40
CA GLY A 70 6.61 -17.36 -8.52
C GLY A 70 5.36 -18.11 -8.06
N GLU A 71 4.42 -17.38 -7.49
CA GLU A 71 3.18 -17.92 -6.90
C GLU A 71 1.97 -17.14 -7.41
N ILE A 72 0.87 -17.84 -7.65
CA ILE A 72 -0.40 -17.25 -8.08
C ILE A 72 -1.44 -17.49 -6.98
N TYR A 73 -2.12 -16.42 -6.59
CA TYR A 73 -3.12 -16.41 -5.53
C TYR A 73 -4.45 -15.84 -6.04
N ASP A 74 -5.55 -16.43 -5.58
CA ASP A 74 -6.91 -15.92 -5.77
C ASP A 74 -7.38 -15.20 -4.51
N TYR A 75 -8.10 -14.09 -4.69
CA TYR A 75 -8.82 -13.41 -3.64
C TYR A 75 -10.30 -13.72 -3.76
N THR A 76 -10.87 -14.29 -2.69
CA THR A 76 -12.28 -14.67 -2.66
C THR A 76 -13.04 -13.85 -1.63
N CYS A 77 -14.25 -13.43 -1.98
CA CYS A 77 -15.17 -12.79 -1.04
C CYS A 77 -15.51 -13.74 0.10
N ILE A 78 -15.34 -13.30 1.36
CA ILE A 78 -15.61 -14.18 2.51
C ILE A 78 -17.08 -14.56 2.67
N TYR A 79 -18.00 -13.75 2.12
CA TYR A 79 -19.44 -13.93 2.30
C TYR A 79 -20.05 -14.85 1.25
N CYS A 80 -19.68 -14.67 -0.02
CA CYS A 80 -20.26 -15.41 -1.13
C CYS A 80 -19.28 -16.32 -1.88
N GLY A 81 -18.00 -16.30 -1.53
CA GLY A 81 -16.97 -17.16 -2.14
C GLY A 81 -16.60 -16.81 -3.58
N THR A 82 -17.15 -15.73 -4.14
CA THR A 82 -16.83 -15.31 -5.52
C THR A 82 -15.38 -14.82 -5.59
N SER A 83 -14.64 -15.25 -6.61
CA SER A 83 -13.32 -14.68 -6.94
C SER A 83 -13.50 -13.20 -7.32
N VAL A 84 -12.75 -12.34 -6.64
CA VAL A 84 -12.81 -10.88 -6.77
C VAL A 84 -11.48 -10.27 -7.20
N GLY A 85 -10.42 -11.07 -7.32
CA GLY A 85 -9.13 -10.63 -7.82
C GLY A 85 -8.08 -11.73 -7.78
N GLU A 86 -6.96 -11.49 -8.44
CA GLU A 86 -5.81 -12.40 -8.49
C GLU A 86 -4.53 -11.62 -8.15
N LYS A 87 -3.57 -12.26 -7.47
CA LYS A 87 -2.20 -11.74 -7.26
C LYS A 87 -1.18 -12.76 -7.75
N THR A 88 -0.31 -12.29 -8.63
CA THR A 88 0.89 -13.03 -9.04
C THR A 88 2.11 -12.44 -8.37
N THR A 89 2.80 -13.22 -7.56
CA THR A 89 4.07 -12.87 -6.92
C THR A 89 5.21 -13.48 -7.74
N THR A 90 6.06 -12.66 -8.35
CA THR A 90 7.28 -13.14 -9.01
C THR A 90 8.41 -13.27 -8.00
N ARG A 91 9.08 -14.43 -7.95
CA ARG A 91 10.28 -14.60 -7.16
C ARG A 91 11.44 -13.92 -7.89
N ARG A 92 11.76 -12.68 -7.53
CA ARG A 92 12.96 -12.00 -8.02
C ARG A 92 14.17 -12.77 -7.50
N THR A 93 14.78 -13.55 -8.38
CA THR A 93 16.10 -14.14 -8.15
C THR A 93 17.10 -13.12 -8.68
N GLY A 94 18.04 -12.72 -7.84
CA GLY A 94 18.87 -11.50 -7.97
C GLY A 94 19.69 -11.37 -9.25
#